data_AF-A0A3D1ZXI8-F1
#
_entry.id   AF-A0A3D1ZXI8-F1
#
_cell.length_a   1.000
_cell.length_b   1.000
_cell.length_c   1.000
_cell.angle_alpha   90.00
_cell.angle_beta   90.00
_cell.angle_gamma   90.00
#
_symmetry.space_group_name_H-M   'P 1'
#
loop_
_entity.id
_entity.type
_entity.pdbx_description
1 polymer ?
#
loop_
_entity_poly.entity_id
_entity_poly.type
_entity_poly.pdbx_seq_one_letter_code
_entity_poly.pdbx_strand_id
1 'polypeptide(L)'
;MENLYPFVYRALLTEESLDKAGRKQKNSFGSAEMEAIHKKLSYEMLDDEALSKAERMALVYTAIHVFENMVRDFVMATMLEEFQDEWWQKVSARIQKKATGRMEEEAKLRWHGARGGNEIGYCDFGDLSSIIVTNWEIFEPVLVDMEWTKSILSILERSRNVVMHGGVLGLQDIERIGGNIRDWVRQAG
;
A
#
# COMPACT_ATOMS: atom_id res chain seq x y z
N MET A 1 42.47 6.85 -6.52
CA MET A 1 41.82 6.35 -5.29
C MET A 1 41.94 7.31 -4.09
N GLU A 2 42.99 8.14 -3.99
CA GLU A 2 43.23 9.01 -2.81
C GLU A 2 42.16 10.08 -2.53
N ASN A 3 41.41 10.54 -3.54
CA ASN A 3 40.33 11.53 -3.35
C ASN A 3 38.95 10.92 -3.04
N LEU A 4 38.79 9.60 -3.11
CA LEU A 4 37.51 8.96 -2.85
C LEU A 4 37.23 8.87 -1.35
N TYR A 5 38.25 8.55 -0.55
CA TYR A 5 38.12 8.45 0.91
C TYR A 5 37.73 9.77 1.58
N PRO A 6 38.39 10.92 1.30
CA PRO A 6 37.97 12.20 1.86
C PRO A 6 36.56 12.61 1.42
N PHE A 7 36.17 12.26 0.18
CA PHE A 7 34.84 12.55 -0.33
C PHE A 7 33.75 11.75 0.41
N VAL A 8 33.94 10.43 0.57
CA VAL A 8 33.02 9.56 1.31
C VAL A 8 32.92 9.96 2.78
N TYR A 9 34.05 10.27 3.43
CA TYR A 9 34.03 10.73 4.83
C TYR A 9 33.29 12.06 5.01
N ARG A 10 33.47 13.01 4.09
CA ARG A 10 32.71 14.27 4.11
C ARG A 10 31.23 14.04 3.88
N ALA A 11 30.87 13.11 3.00
CA ALA A 11 29.47 12.75 2.78
C ALA A 11 28.83 12.17 4.07
N LEU A 12 29.49 11.21 4.73
CA LEU A 12 29.04 10.62 6.00
C LEU A 12 28.94 11.66 7.12
N LEU A 13 29.95 12.53 7.27
CA LEU A 13 29.92 13.61 8.26
C LEU A 13 28.80 14.62 7.99
N THR A 14 28.51 14.88 6.71
CA THR A 14 27.42 15.77 6.30
C THR A 14 26.07 15.13 6.60
N GLU A 15 25.91 13.83 6.34
CA GLU A 15 24.71 13.06 6.66
C GLU A 15 24.41 13.11 8.16
N GLU A 16 25.39 12.78 9.01
CA GLU A 16 25.28 12.88 10.47
C GLU A 16 24.97 14.30 10.98
N SER A 17 25.61 15.31 10.38
CA SER A 17 25.35 16.70 10.75
C SER A 17 23.94 17.14 10.38
N LEU A 18 23.42 16.66 9.24
CA LEU A 18 22.04 16.94 8.80
C LEU A 18 21.02 16.24 9.70
N ASP A 19 21.27 15.00 10.10
CA ASP A 19 20.39 14.27 11.00
C ASP A 19 20.34 14.93 12.39
N LYS A 20 21.50 15.34 12.94
CA LYS A 20 21.56 16.12 14.20
C LYS A 20 20.91 17.49 14.10
N ALA A 21 20.95 18.13 12.94
CA ALA A 21 20.27 19.40 12.68
C ALA A 21 18.74 19.24 12.51
N GLY A 22 18.20 18.03 12.66
CA GLY A 22 16.78 17.77 12.57
C GLY A 22 16.26 17.84 11.13
N ARG A 23 17.09 17.44 10.14
CA ARG A 23 16.64 17.28 8.76
C ARG A 23 15.38 16.41 8.76
N LYS A 24 14.26 17.00 8.35
CA LYS A 24 13.08 16.24 7.96
C LYS A 24 13.45 15.45 6.71
N GLN A 25 13.93 14.21 6.86
CA GLN A 25 13.78 13.25 5.78
C GLN A 25 12.29 13.26 5.42
N LYS A 26 11.96 13.34 4.12
CA LYS A 26 10.57 13.27 3.66
C LYS A 26 9.96 11.99 4.24
N ASN A 27 9.22 12.09 5.34
CA ASN A 27 8.48 11.02 6.01
C ASN A 27 9.13 9.62 5.93
N SER A 28 10.42 9.50 6.28
CA SER A 28 11.02 8.18 6.42
C SER A 28 10.75 7.67 7.83
N PHE A 29 10.28 6.43 7.91
CA PHE A 29 10.31 5.66 9.14
C PHE A 29 11.77 5.60 9.61
N GLY A 30 12.08 6.30 10.69
CA GLY A 30 13.47 6.51 11.13
C GLY A 30 14.05 5.26 11.80
N SER A 31 15.37 5.09 11.69
CA SER A 31 16.08 3.98 12.36
C SER A 31 15.81 3.91 13.87
N ALA A 32 15.61 5.06 14.53
CA ALA A 32 15.32 5.12 15.95
C ALA A 32 13.92 4.58 16.31
N GLU A 33 12.92 4.81 15.46
CA GLU A 33 11.56 4.30 15.69
C GLU A 33 11.49 2.80 15.42
N MET A 34 12.17 2.33 14.36
CA MET A 34 12.33 0.90 14.08
C MET A 34 12.93 0.15 15.27
N GLU A 35 14.02 0.66 15.85
CA GLU A 35 14.69 0.05 17.00
C GLU A 35 13.80 0.07 18.24
N ALA A 36 13.07 1.18 18.47
CA ALA A 36 12.12 1.28 19.57
C ALA A 36 10.96 0.27 19.43
N ILE A 37 10.44 0.05 18.23
CA ILE A 37 9.39 -0.95 17.97
C ILE A 37 9.95 -2.37 18.14
N HIS A 38 11.11 -2.66 17.55
CA HIS A 38 11.76 -3.97 17.64
C HIS A 38 11.97 -4.38 19.11
N LYS A 39 12.45 -3.46 19.95
CA LYS A 39 12.64 -3.69 21.39
C LYS A 39 11.33 -3.97 22.12
N LYS A 40 10.21 -3.38 21.69
CA LYS A 40 8.89 -3.58 22.31
C LYS A 40 8.22 -4.88 21.90
N LEU A 41 8.58 -5.45 20.74
CA LEU A 41 7.98 -6.66 20.20
C LEU A 41 8.72 -7.95 20.59
N SER A 42 9.80 -7.85 21.36
CA SER A 42 10.54 -9.01 21.91
C SER A 42 10.97 -10.02 20.85
N TYR A 43 11.50 -9.55 19.72
CA TYR A 43 11.92 -10.43 18.60
C TYR A 43 12.93 -11.50 19.01
N GLU A 44 13.75 -11.22 20.02
CA GLU A 44 14.71 -12.16 20.62
C GLU A 44 14.06 -13.45 21.18
N MET A 45 12.74 -13.45 21.39
CA MET A 45 11.98 -14.61 21.88
C MET A 45 11.30 -15.40 20.76
N LEU A 46 11.45 -14.98 19.50
CA LEU A 46 10.78 -15.57 18.35
C LEU A 46 11.72 -16.55 17.61
N ASP A 47 11.13 -17.41 16.78
CA ASP A 47 11.89 -18.31 15.92
C ASP A 47 12.56 -17.55 14.77
N ASP A 48 13.88 -17.67 14.65
CA ASP A 48 14.70 -16.92 13.69
C ASP A 48 14.30 -17.21 12.23
N GLU A 49 13.94 -18.46 11.91
CA GLU A 49 13.55 -18.85 10.55
C GLU A 49 12.20 -18.23 10.17
N ALA A 50 11.23 -18.29 11.08
CA ALA A 50 9.93 -17.64 10.91
C ALA A 50 10.07 -16.12 10.82
N LEU A 51 10.94 -15.52 11.64
CA LEU A 51 11.21 -14.08 11.63
C LEU A 51 11.78 -13.64 10.28
N SER A 52 12.80 -14.33 9.77
CA SER A 52 13.40 -14.02 8.47
C SER A 52 12.38 -14.11 7.33
N LYS A 53 11.47 -15.09 7.37
CA LYS A 53 10.38 -15.21 6.39
C LYS A 53 9.39 -14.05 6.49
N ALA A 54 9.03 -13.65 7.71
CA ALA A 54 8.11 -12.54 7.95
C ALA A 54 8.70 -11.19 7.50
N GLU A 55 9.98 -10.92 7.80
CA GLU A 55 10.68 -9.71 7.34
C GLU A 55 10.70 -9.61 5.82
N ARG A 56 11.00 -10.73 5.14
CA ARG A 56 10.95 -10.80 3.68
C ARG A 56 9.55 -10.50 3.13
N MET A 57 8.49 -11.00 3.79
CA MET A 57 7.11 -10.71 3.39
C MET A 57 6.66 -9.29 3.76
N ALA A 58 7.23 -8.67 4.80
CA ALA A 58 6.95 -7.29 5.16
C ALA A 58 7.35 -6.30 4.05
N LEU A 59 8.44 -6.59 3.32
CA LEU A 59 8.83 -5.81 2.13
C LEU A 59 7.75 -5.87 1.05
N VAL A 60 7.22 -7.07 0.78
CA VAL A 60 6.17 -7.27 -0.23
C VAL A 60 4.86 -6.64 0.22
N TYR A 61 4.49 -6.82 1.49
CA TYR A 61 3.34 -6.17 2.10
C TYR A 61 3.40 -4.65 1.92
N THR A 62 4.56 -4.04 2.19
CA THR A 62 4.75 -2.59 2.06
C THR A 62 4.43 -2.11 0.64
N ALA A 63 4.98 -2.79 -0.37
CA ALA A 63 4.72 -2.44 -1.77
C ALA A 63 3.24 -2.59 -2.14
N ILE A 64 2.61 -3.70 -1.75
CA ILE A 64 1.19 -3.96 -2.02
C ILE A 64 0.31 -2.92 -1.31
N HIS A 65 0.59 -2.63 -0.04
CA HIS A 65 -0.19 -1.69 0.77
C HIS A 65 -0.17 -0.28 0.17
N VAL A 66 1.02 0.20 -0.19
CA VAL A 66 1.17 1.51 -0.85
C VAL A 66 0.43 1.53 -2.18
N PHE A 67 0.57 0.48 -2.98
CA PHE A 67 -0.12 0.39 -4.27
C PHE A 67 -1.65 0.33 -4.12
N GLU A 68 -2.17 -0.43 -3.15
CA GLU A 68 -3.61 -0.51 -2.88
C GLU A 68 -4.18 0.87 -2.55
N ASN A 69 -3.48 1.66 -1.72
CA ASN A 69 -3.88 3.03 -1.43
C ASN A 69 -3.77 3.95 -2.65
N MET A 70 -2.74 3.82 -3.48
CA MET A 70 -2.65 4.58 -4.73
C MET A 70 -3.85 4.30 -5.66
N VAL A 71 -4.28 3.04 -5.77
CA VAL A 71 -5.47 2.69 -6.57
C VAL A 71 -6.74 3.25 -5.93
N ARG A 72 -6.86 3.23 -4.60
CA ARG A 72 -7.99 3.89 -3.90
C ARG A 72 -8.02 5.38 -4.23
N ASP A 73 -6.90 6.08 -4.11
CA ASP A 73 -6.82 7.51 -4.37
C ASP A 73 -7.18 7.84 -5.82
N PHE A 74 -6.69 7.05 -6.77
CA PHE A 74 -7.06 7.16 -8.19
C PHE A 74 -8.57 7.00 -8.40
N VAL A 75 -9.15 5.91 -7.91
CA VAL A 75 -10.59 5.63 -8.06
C VAL A 75 -11.43 6.71 -7.41
N MET A 76 -11.06 7.16 -6.20
CA MET A 76 -11.75 8.23 -5.50
C MET A 76 -11.69 9.54 -6.29
N ALA A 77 -10.51 9.92 -6.79
CA ALA A 77 -10.31 11.14 -7.55
C ALA A 77 -11.15 11.17 -8.84
N THR A 78 -11.11 10.11 -9.64
CA THR A 78 -11.90 10.02 -10.88
C THR A 78 -13.40 10.04 -10.60
N MET A 79 -13.86 9.33 -9.57
CA MET A 79 -15.28 9.30 -9.20
C MET A 79 -15.76 10.66 -8.66
N LEU A 80 -14.94 11.36 -7.88
CA LEU A 80 -15.23 12.71 -7.39
C LEU A 80 -15.27 13.73 -8.53
N GLU A 81 -14.41 13.60 -9.53
CA GLU A 81 -14.38 14.52 -10.68
C GLU A 81 -15.70 14.47 -11.46
N GLU A 82 -16.21 13.28 -11.76
CA GLU A 82 -17.47 13.13 -12.50
C GLU A 82 -18.71 13.37 -11.63
N PHE A 83 -18.76 12.76 -10.44
CA PHE A 83 -20.00 12.66 -9.66
C PHE A 83 -20.02 13.56 -8.41
N GLN A 84 -18.93 14.28 -8.12
CA GLN A 84 -18.82 15.20 -6.99
C GLN A 84 -19.21 14.49 -5.67
N ASP A 85 -19.95 15.16 -4.79
CA ASP A 85 -20.36 14.60 -3.48
C ASP A 85 -21.26 13.34 -3.58
N GLU A 86 -21.89 13.10 -4.74
CA GLU A 86 -22.75 11.92 -4.95
C GLU A 86 -21.97 10.68 -5.41
N TRP A 87 -20.65 10.76 -5.52
CA TRP A 87 -19.81 9.69 -6.06
C TRP A 87 -20.00 8.34 -5.37
N TRP A 88 -20.14 8.32 -4.04
CA TRP A 88 -20.33 7.07 -3.28
C TRP A 88 -21.66 6.40 -3.60
N GLN A 89 -22.70 7.18 -3.95
CA GLN A 89 -24.00 6.65 -4.33
C GLN A 89 -23.95 5.90 -5.67
N LYS A 90 -22.96 6.18 -6.53
CA LYS A 90 -22.73 5.49 -7.80
C LYS A 90 -21.99 4.16 -7.64
N VAL A 91 -21.40 3.90 -6.47
CA VAL A 91 -20.80 2.59 -6.15
C VAL A 91 -21.91 1.56 -5.94
N SER A 92 -21.66 0.29 -6.29
CA SER A 92 -22.69 -0.75 -6.12
C SER A 92 -23.14 -0.91 -4.66
N ALA A 93 -24.44 -1.13 -4.45
CA ALA A 93 -25.03 -1.29 -3.11
C ALA A 93 -24.38 -2.43 -2.29
N ARG A 94 -23.82 -3.45 -2.96
CA ARG A 94 -23.08 -4.55 -2.30
C ARG A 94 -21.81 -4.03 -1.63
N ILE A 95 -21.02 -3.22 -2.34
CA ILE A 95 -19.76 -2.66 -1.83
C ILE A 95 -20.06 -1.63 -0.75
N GLN A 96 -21.07 -0.78 -0.96
CA GLN A 96 -21.51 0.17 0.07
C GLN A 96 -21.85 -0.54 1.38
N LYS A 97 -22.70 -1.59 1.34
CA LYS A 97 -23.06 -2.38 2.53
C LYS A 97 -21.86 -3.05 3.19
N LYS A 98 -20.92 -3.57 2.40
CA LYS A 98 -19.68 -4.21 2.91
C LYS A 98 -18.81 -3.19 3.65
N ALA A 99 -18.62 -2.00 3.07
CA ALA A 99 -17.86 -0.92 3.69
C ALA A 99 -18.53 -0.40 4.97
N THR A 100 -19.83 -0.09 4.92
CA THR A 100 -20.60 0.36 6.10
C THR A 100 -20.58 -0.68 7.22
N GLY A 101 -20.74 -1.97 6.90
CA GLY A 101 -20.66 -3.03 7.90
C GLY A 101 -19.31 -3.08 8.61
N ARG A 102 -18.20 -2.96 7.85
CA ARG A 102 -16.84 -2.89 8.42
C ARG A 102 -16.66 -1.64 9.30
N MET A 103 -17.18 -0.49 8.87
CA MET A 103 -17.14 0.76 9.66
C MET A 103 -17.88 0.61 10.99
N GLU A 104 -19.09 0.05 10.97
CA GLU A 104 -19.90 -0.16 12.17
C GLU A 104 -19.28 -1.16 13.13
N GLU A 105 -18.63 -2.21 12.62
CA GLU A 105 -17.89 -3.18 13.43
C GLU A 105 -16.68 -2.53 14.12
N GLU A 106 -15.89 -1.74 13.40
CA GLU A 106 -14.75 -1.02 13.96
C GLU A 106 -15.19 0.04 14.98
N ALA A 107 -16.29 0.77 14.72
CA ALA A 107 -16.81 1.78 15.64
C ALA A 107 -17.25 1.23 17.01
N LYS A 108 -17.58 -0.07 17.09
CA LYS A 108 -17.91 -0.74 18.36
C LYS A 108 -16.68 -0.96 19.24
N LEU A 109 -15.47 -0.99 18.67
CA LEU A 109 -14.23 -1.38 19.35
C LEU A 109 -13.45 -0.15 19.83
N ARG A 110 -13.85 0.44 20.97
CA ARG A 110 -13.23 1.66 21.52
C ARG A 110 -11.74 1.54 21.89
N TRP A 111 -11.22 0.33 22.09
CA TRP A 111 -9.82 0.09 22.45
C TRP A 111 -8.90 -0.09 21.24
N HIS A 112 -9.47 -0.12 20.03
CA HIS A 112 -8.75 -0.32 18.78
C HIS A 112 -8.94 0.92 17.88
N GLY A 113 -7.90 1.31 17.14
CA GLY A 113 -8.04 2.39 16.16
C GLY A 113 -9.00 1.97 15.04
N ALA A 114 -9.95 2.84 14.69
CA ALA A 114 -10.67 2.73 13.42
C ALA A 114 -9.71 3.10 12.28
N ARG A 115 -9.90 2.52 11.09
CA ARG A 115 -9.04 2.83 9.92
C ARG A 115 -8.98 4.33 9.62
N GLY A 116 -10.05 5.07 9.93
CA GLY A 116 -10.14 6.52 9.77
C GLY A 116 -10.15 6.91 8.28
N GLY A 117 -11.11 7.75 7.88
CA GLY A 117 -11.18 8.26 6.50
C GLY A 117 -12.45 7.83 5.75
N ASN A 118 -12.46 8.17 4.46
CA ASN A 118 -13.58 7.98 3.54
C ASN A 118 -13.88 6.50 3.30
N GLU A 119 -15.10 6.21 2.83
CA GLU A 119 -15.65 4.86 2.67
C GLU A 119 -14.79 3.93 1.80
N ILE A 120 -14.05 4.51 0.84
CA ILE A 120 -13.13 3.77 -0.03
C ILE A 120 -11.96 3.12 0.73
N GLY A 121 -11.63 3.60 1.93
CA GLY A 121 -10.63 2.98 2.82
C GLY A 121 -11.02 1.57 3.27
N TYR A 122 -12.30 1.20 3.11
CA TYR A 122 -12.83 -0.13 3.42
C TYR A 122 -12.96 -1.04 2.20
N CYS A 123 -12.62 -0.56 1.00
CA CYS A 123 -12.62 -1.33 -0.24
C CYS A 123 -11.29 -2.04 -0.44
N ASP A 124 -11.30 -3.28 -0.92
CA ASP A 124 -10.11 -4.04 -1.35
C ASP A 124 -9.96 -4.02 -2.88
N PHE A 125 -8.89 -4.62 -3.44
CA PHE A 125 -8.66 -4.65 -4.90
C PHE A 125 -9.86 -5.21 -5.69
N GLY A 126 -10.53 -6.24 -5.16
CA GLY A 126 -11.74 -6.79 -5.79
C GLY A 126 -12.88 -5.78 -5.84
N ASP A 127 -13.12 -5.06 -4.74
CA ASP A 127 -14.10 -3.97 -4.71
C ASP A 127 -13.72 -2.83 -5.67
N LEU A 128 -12.46 -2.40 -5.69
CA LEU A 128 -11.96 -1.33 -6.57
C LEU A 128 -12.09 -1.70 -8.06
N SER A 129 -11.73 -2.93 -8.41
CA SER A 129 -11.93 -3.48 -9.76
C SER A 129 -13.40 -3.44 -10.15
N SER A 130 -14.30 -3.84 -9.25
CA SER A 130 -15.74 -3.79 -9.51
C SER A 130 -16.27 -2.35 -9.67
N ILE A 131 -15.74 -1.38 -8.92
CA ILE A 131 -16.10 0.04 -9.06
C ILE A 131 -15.70 0.55 -10.45
N ILE A 132 -14.45 0.27 -10.86
CA ILE A 132 -13.92 0.68 -12.16
C ILE A 132 -14.76 0.10 -13.30
N VAL A 133 -15.03 -1.22 -13.26
CA VAL A 133 -15.79 -1.90 -14.32
C VAL A 133 -17.23 -1.38 -14.42
N THR A 134 -17.88 -1.12 -13.29
CA THR A 134 -19.27 -0.61 -13.27
C THR A 134 -19.38 0.80 -13.85
N ASN A 135 -18.33 1.61 -13.68
CA ASN A 135 -18.29 3.00 -14.12
C ASN A 135 -17.23 3.17 -15.23
N TRP A 136 -17.10 2.20 -16.15
CA TRP A 136 -15.96 2.16 -17.07
C TRP A 136 -15.77 3.42 -17.91
N GLU A 137 -16.86 4.06 -18.34
CA GLU A 137 -16.83 5.23 -19.22
C GLU A 137 -15.95 6.38 -18.68
N ILE A 138 -15.89 6.56 -17.36
CA ILE A 138 -15.05 7.62 -16.74
C ILE A 138 -13.59 7.20 -16.55
N PHE A 139 -13.32 5.89 -16.56
CA PHE A 139 -11.97 5.34 -16.38
C PHE A 139 -11.27 5.02 -17.71
N GLU A 140 -12.03 4.75 -18.77
CA GLU A 140 -11.54 4.41 -20.10
C GLU A 140 -10.49 5.38 -20.64
N PRO A 141 -10.63 6.72 -20.51
CA PRO A 141 -9.64 7.66 -21.05
C PRO A 141 -8.22 7.47 -20.46
N VAL A 142 -8.13 6.97 -19.23
CA VAL A 142 -6.86 6.74 -18.54
C VAL A 142 -6.43 5.27 -18.62
N LEU A 143 -7.34 4.32 -18.42
CA LEU A 143 -6.98 2.90 -18.30
C LEU A 143 -6.93 2.16 -19.63
N VAL A 144 -7.65 2.65 -20.65
CA VAL A 144 -7.68 2.16 -22.05
C VAL A 144 -8.24 0.73 -22.22
N ASP A 145 -7.89 -0.23 -21.36
CA ASP A 145 -8.28 -1.63 -21.43
C ASP A 145 -8.82 -2.14 -20.08
N MET A 146 -10.11 -2.49 -20.08
CA MET A 146 -10.83 -2.98 -18.91
C MET A 146 -10.32 -4.36 -18.45
N GLU A 147 -10.02 -5.26 -19.38
CA GLU A 147 -9.62 -6.62 -19.03
C GLU A 147 -8.19 -6.66 -18.52
N TRP A 148 -7.30 -5.83 -19.08
CA TRP A 148 -5.98 -5.59 -18.53
C TRP A 148 -6.05 -5.06 -17.09
N THR A 149 -6.90 -4.05 -16.84
CA THR A 149 -7.13 -3.49 -15.49
C THR A 149 -7.58 -4.57 -14.51
N LYS A 150 -8.60 -5.36 -14.88
CA LYS A 150 -9.12 -6.45 -14.05
C LYS A 150 -8.05 -7.50 -13.76
N SER A 151 -7.25 -7.85 -14.77
CA SER A 151 -6.16 -8.82 -14.64
C SER A 151 -5.11 -8.36 -13.63
N ILE A 152 -4.65 -7.10 -13.73
CA ILE A 152 -3.69 -6.52 -12.78
C ILE A 152 -4.21 -6.59 -11.35
N LEU A 153 -5.42 -6.06 -11.11
CA LEU A 153 -5.98 -5.98 -9.77
C LEU A 153 -6.24 -7.38 -9.18
N SER A 154 -6.68 -8.34 -10.00
CA SER A 154 -6.89 -9.74 -9.60
C SER A 154 -5.57 -10.44 -9.21
N ILE A 155 -4.50 -10.24 -9.99
CA ILE A 155 -3.18 -10.81 -9.67
C ILE A 155 -2.67 -10.25 -8.34
N LEU A 156 -2.79 -8.94 -8.14
CA LEU A 156 -2.32 -8.27 -6.93
C LEU A 156 -3.17 -8.64 -5.70
N GLU A 157 -4.48 -8.79 -5.86
CA GLU A 157 -5.38 -9.28 -4.81
C GLU A 157 -4.99 -10.68 -4.34
N ARG A 158 -4.68 -11.58 -5.27
CA ARG A 158 -4.25 -12.95 -4.93
C ARG A 158 -2.95 -12.93 -4.13
N SER A 159 -1.97 -12.15 -4.54
CA SER A 159 -0.71 -12.01 -3.80
C SER A 159 -0.89 -11.34 -2.44
N ARG A 160 -1.72 -10.31 -2.37
CA ARG A 160 -2.09 -9.61 -1.12
C ARG A 160 -2.68 -10.58 -0.11
N ASN A 161 -3.59 -11.45 -0.54
CA ASN A 161 -4.22 -12.43 0.33
C ASN A 161 -3.21 -13.45 0.89
N VAL A 162 -2.27 -13.93 0.08
CA VAL A 162 -1.20 -14.82 0.57
C VAL A 162 -0.39 -14.14 1.66
N VAL A 163 0.08 -12.92 1.42
CA VAL A 163 0.92 -12.17 2.40
C VAL A 163 0.15 -11.87 3.68
N MET A 164 -1.12 -11.46 3.58
CA MET A 164 -1.97 -11.12 4.73
C MET A 164 -2.37 -12.34 5.58
N HIS A 165 -2.33 -13.55 5.03
CA HIS A 165 -2.66 -14.78 5.73
C HIS A 165 -1.41 -15.58 6.16
N GLY A 166 -0.25 -14.91 6.24
CA GLY A 166 1.00 -15.51 6.73
C GLY A 166 1.70 -16.43 5.72
N GLY A 167 1.28 -16.39 4.46
CA GLY A 167 1.92 -17.14 3.38
C GLY A 167 3.22 -16.48 2.89
N VAL A 168 4.07 -17.29 2.28
CA VAL A 168 5.35 -16.85 1.70
C VAL A 168 5.28 -16.97 0.18
N LEU A 169 5.55 -15.88 -0.51
CA LEU A 169 5.55 -15.84 -1.98
C LEU A 169 6.89 -16.31 -2.56
N GLY A 170 6.87 -16.93 -3.74
CA GLY A 170 8.08 -17.24 -4.51
C GLY A 170 8.67 -15.98 -5.17
N LEU A 171 9.95 -16.03 -5.57
CA LEU A 171 10.59 -14.88 -6.24
C LEU A 171 9.86 -14.49 -7.53
N GLN A 172 9.40 -15.48 -8.31
CA GLN A 172 8.63 -15.24 -9.54
C GLN A 172 7.31 -14.49 -9.29
N ASP A 173 6.65 -14.75 -8.16
CA ASP A 173 5.42 -14.04 -7.81
C ASP A 173 5.73 -12.61 -7.37
N ILE A 174 6.85 -12.41 -6.66
CA ILE A 174 7.33 -11.07 -6.28
C ILE A 174 7.68 -10.25 -7.52
N GLU A 175 8.36 -10.83 -8.49
CA GLU A 175 8.65 -10.19 -9.78
C GLU A 175 7.37 -9.83 -10.53
N ARG A 176 6.36 -10.72 -10.53
CA ARG A 176 5.06 -10.45 -11.13
C ARG A 176 4.34 -9.28 -10.45
N ILE A 177 4.38 -9.19 -9.12
CA ILE A 177 3.83 -8.04 -8.38
C ILE A 177 4.51 -6.75 -8.83
N GLY A 178 5.84 -6.73 -8.82
CA GLY A 178 6.62 -5.55 -9.22
C GLY A 178 6.37 -5.13 -10.68
N GLY A 179 6.21 -6.09 -11.59
CA GLY A 179 5.84 -5.83 -12.98
C GLY A 179 4.48 -5.15 -13.11
N ASN A 180 3.44 -5.74 -12.52
CA ASN A 180 2.08 -5.19 -12.58
C ASN A 180 1.97 -3.80 -11.93
N ILE A 181 2.65 -3.57 -10.80
CA ILE A 181 2.72 -2.23 -10.18
C ILE A 181 3.36 -1.23 -11.14
N ARG A 182 4.48 -1.59 -11.78
CA ARG A 182 5.19 -0.70 -12.71
C ARG A 182 4.34 -0.38 -13.94
N ASP A 183 3.65 -1.35 -14.48
CA ASP A 183 2.80 -1.17 -15.66
C ASP A 183 1.60 -0.29 -15.33
N TRP A 184 0.97 -0.49 -14.16
CA TRP A 184 -0.10 0.39 -13.68
C TRP A 184 0.38 1.84 -13.52
N VAL A 185 1.52 2.05 -12.83
CA VAL A 185 2.05 3.41 -12.60
C VAL A 185 2.40 4.11 -13.92
N ARG A 186 2.80 3.38 -14.96
CA ARG A 186 3.05 3.97 -16.28
C ARG A 186 1.76 4.34 -17.03
N GLN A 187 0.66 3.66 -16.75
CA GLN A 187 -0.62 3.87 -17.42
C GLN A 187 -1.48 4.94 -16.73
N ALA A 188 -1.54 4.90 -15.40
CA ALA A 188 -2.45 5.72 -14.58
C ALA A 188 -1.75 6.73 -13.67
N GLY A 189 -0.41 6.74 -13.64
CA GLY A 189 0.41 7.64 -12.82
C GLY A 189 1.02 8.81 -13.57
#